data_AF-A0A6G2DXB1-F1
#
_entry.id   AF-A0A6G2DXB1-F1
#
_cell.length_a   1.000
_cell.length_b   1.000
_cell.length_c   1.000
_cell.angle_alpha   90.00
_cell.angle_beta   90.00
_cell.angle_gamma   90.00
#
_symmetry.space_group_name_H-M   'P 1'
#
loop_
_entity.id
_entity.type
_entity.pdbx_description
1 polymer ?
#
loop_
_entity_poly.entity_id
_entity_poly.type
_entity_poly.pdbx_seq_one_letter_code
_entity_poly.pdbx_strand_id
1 'polypeptide(L)'
;HGGDNAPWFVVGKDLSKNILYVGQGFYHDSLMSTSLEASQVHFTRDMPEEFTLECTAKFRYRQPDSKVTVHVKGDKAEVIF
;
A
#
# COMPACT_ATOMS: atom_id res chain seq x y z
N HIS A 1 -2.03 -31.27 20.56
CA HIS A 1 -1.75 -30.59 19.29
C HIS A 1 -2.01 -29.11 19.47
N GLY A 2 -1.01 -28.34 19.90
CA GLY A 2 -1.13 -26.89 20.09
C GLY A 2 -0.63 -26.19 18.83
N GLY A 3 -1.55 -25.75 17.98
CA GLY A 3 -1.21 -24.83 16.91
C GLY A 3 -0.79 -23.49 17.52
N ASP A 4 0.04 -22.75 16.79
CA ASP A 4 0.53 -21.43 17.22
C ASP A 4 -0.67 -20.53 17.55
N ASN A 5 -0.69 -19.93 18.76
CA ASN A 5 -1.82 -19.13 19.28
C ASN A 5 -1.89 -17.73 18.65
N ALA A 6 -1.10 -17.48 17.60
CA ALA A 6 -1.08 -16.22 16.89
C ALA A 6 -2.37 -16.02 16.06
N PRO A 7 -2.91 -14.79 16.03
CA PRO A 7 -4.09 -14.48 15.22
C PRO A 7 -3.80 -14.62 13.72
N TRP A 8 -4.84 -14.96 12.97
CA TRP A 8 -4.83 -15.07 11.52
C TRP A 8 -5.21 -13.74 10.86
N PHE A 9 -4.53 -13.41 9.77
CA PHE A 9 -4.76 -12.23 8.96
C PHE A 9 -5.00 -12.62 7.49
N VAL A 10 -5.77 -11.80 6.77
CA VAL A 10 -5.91 -11.91 5.31
C VAL A 10 -4.64 -11.36 4.67
N VAL A 11 -3.88 -12.21 3.99
CA VAL A 11 -2.58 -11.85 3.37
C VAL A 11 -2.67 -11.72 1.86
N GLY A 12 -3.79 -12.08 1.24
CA GLY A 12 -3.99 -11.95 -0.19
C GLY A 12 -5.39 -12.36 -0.63
N LYS A 13 -5.79 -11.94 -1.83
CA LYS A 13 -7.05 -12.31 -2.47
C LYS A 13 -6.79 -12.65 -3.94
N ASP A 14 -7.30 -13.79 -4.39
CA ASP A 14 -7.36 -14.14 -5.81
C ASP A 14 -8.83 -14.22 -6.22
N LEU A 15 -9.31 -13.13 -6.81
CA LEU A 15 -10.71 -13.00 -7.22
C LEU A 15 -11.05 -13.96 -8.37
N SER A 16 -10.08 -14.27 -9.24
CA SER A 16 -10.31 -15.13 -10.40
C SER A 16 -10.65 -16.57 -10.01
N LYS A 17 -10.09 -17.03 -8.89
CA LYS A 17 -10.31 -18.37 -8.31
C LYS A 17 -11.23 -18.36 -7.10
N ASN A 18 -11.67 -17.17 -6.67
CA ASN A 18 -12.40 -16.97 -5.42
C ASN A 18 -11.64 -17.55 -4.19
N ILE A 19 -10.32 -17.33 -4.13
CA ILE A 19 -9.44 -17.81 -3.05
C ILE A 19 -9.08 -16.65 -2.12
N LEU A 20 -9.16 -16.91 -0.81
CA LEU A 20 -8.69 -16.03 0.25
C LEU A 20 -7.43 -16.63 0.90
N TYR A 21 -6.29 -15.94 0.79
CA TYR A 21 -5.06 -16.38 1.44
C TYR A 21 -5.01 -15.83 2.86
N VAL A 22 -4.74 -16.70 3.84
CA VAL A 22 -4.63 -16.36 5.26
C VAL A 22 -3.29 -16.81 5.82
N GLY A 23 -2.70 -16.01 6.72
CA GLY A 23 -1.43 -16.30 7.39
C GLY A 23 -1.46 -15.86 8.85
N GLN A 24 -0.67 -16.49 9.70
CA GLN A 24 -0.55 -16.12 11.11
C GLN A 24 0.53 -15.04 11.31
N GLY A 25 0.30 -14.13 12.26
CA GLY A 25 1.24 -13.08 12.63
C GLY A 25 1.01 -11.74 11.92
N PHE A 26 1.13 -10.64 12.67
CA PHE A 26 0.82 -9.29 12.18
C PHE A 26 1.82 -8.78 11.13
N TYR A 27 3.07 -9.24 11.21
CA TYR A 27 4.16 -8.84 10.30
C TYR A 27 4.46 -9.91 9.25
N HIS A 28 3.45 -10.64 8.78
CA HIS A 28 3.65 -11.63 7.73
C HIS A 28 4.23 -10.97 6.46
N ASP A 29 5.27 -11.55 5.85
CA ASP A 29 6.00 -10.92 4.73
C ASP A 29 5.09 -10.48 3.58
N SER A 30 4.06 -11.28 3.26
CA SER A 30 3.06 -10.95 2.24
C SER A 30 2.16 -9.74 2.57
N LEU A 31 2.15 -9.25 3.81
CA LEU A 31 1.47 -8.02 4.22
C LEU A 31 2.35 -6.78 4.06
N MET A 32 3.65 -6.97 3.84
CA MET A 32 4.59 -5.88 3.64
C MET A 32 4.66 -5.53 2.15
N SER A 33 4.84 -4.26 1.86
CA SER A 33 5.00 -3.75 0.50
C SER A 33 6.06 -2.66 0.52
N THR A 34 6.74 -2.44 -0.59
CA THR A 34 7.80 -1.43 -0.74
C THR A 34 7.37 -0.23 -1.58
N SER A 35 6.34 -0.41 -2.40
CA SER A 35 5.74 0.63 -3.20
C SER A 35 4.28 0.34 -3.51
N LEU A 36 3.57 1.34 -4.04
CA LEU A 36 2.26 1.18 -4.67
C LEU A 36 2.15 2.01 -5.94
N GLU A 37 1.24 1.60 -6.81
CA GLU A 37 0.76 2.42 -7.93
C GLU A 37 -0.60 3.03 -7.56
N ALA A 38 -0.70 4.35 -7.62
CA ALA A 38 -1.94 5.10 -7.47
C ALA A 38 -2.42 5.58 -8.85
N SER A 39 -3.74 5.59 -9.02
CA SER A 39 -4.40 6.22 -10.17
C SER A 39 -5.41 7.26 -9.67
N GLN A 40 -5.84 8.17 -10.55
CA GLN A 40 -6.74 9.28 -10.20
C GLN A 40 -6.12 10.21 -9.14
N VAL A 41 -4.83 10.49 -9.27
CA VAL A 41 -4.11 11.36 -8.35
C VAL A 41 -4.60 12.80 -8.52
N HIS A 42 -5.00 13.42 -7.41
CA HIS A 42 -5.53 14.77 -7.40
C HIS A 42 -4.74 15.65 -6.42
N PHE A 43 -4.31 16.81 -6.89
CA PHE A 43 -3.60 17.82 -6.09
C PHE A 43 -4.50 19.03 -5.84
N THR A 44 -4.29 19.72 -4.71
CA THR A 44 -5.07 20.91 -4.33
C THR A 44 -4.70 22.18 -5.14
N ARG A 45 -3.68 22.08 -5.99
CA ARG A 45 -3.19 23.14 -6.87
C ARG A 45 -2.75 22.52 -8.19
N ASP A 46 -2.59 23.34 -9.23
CA ASP A 46 -2.01 22.90 -10.49
C ASP A 46 -0.58 22.40 -10.27
N MET A 47 -0.31 21.21 -10.80
CA MET A 47 0.99 20.54 -10.75
C MET A 47 1.42 20.15 -12.16
N PRO A 48 2.73 20.01 -12.43
CA PRO A 48 3.22 19.50 -13.70
C PRO A 48 2.67 18.09 -13.99
N GLU A 49 2.61 17.72 -15.27
CA GLU A 49 2.18 16.38 -15.69
C GLU A 49 3.16 15.28 -15.24
N GLU A 50 4.44 15.62 -15.11
CA GLU A 50 5.48 14.72 -14.60
C GLU A 50 6.35 15.45 -13.57
N PHE A 51 6.48 14.86 -12.38
CA PHE A 51 7.37 15.37 -11.33
C PHE A 51 7.66 14.31 -10.26
N THR A 52 8.68 14.56 -9.47
CA THR A 52 9.00 13.79 -8.26
C THR A 52 8.77 14.65 -7.01
N LEU A 53 8.19 14.06 -5.98
CA LEU A 53 7.88 14.72 -4.72
C LEU A 53 8.33 13.85 -3.54
N GLU A 54 9.19 14.40 -2.69
CA GLU A 54 9.49 13.83 -1.37
C GLU A 54 8.53 14.45 -0.35
N CYS A 55 7.69 13.62 0.26
CA CYS A 55 6.70 14.08 1.21
C CYS A 55 6.37 12.99 2.23
N THR A 56 5.25 13.15 2.93
CA THR A 56 4.68 12.09 3.75
C THR A 56 3.31 11.69 3.23
N ALA A 57 2.94 10.42 3.36
CA ALA A 57 1.64 9.90 2.96
C ALA A 57 0.98 9.07 4.06
N LYS A 58 -0.36 9.00 4.01
CA LYS A 58 -1.17 8.04 4.78
C LYS A 58 -1.77 7.02 3.83
N PHE A 59 -1.56 5.74 4.12
CA PHE A 59 -2.19 4.65 3.37
C PHE A 59 -3.55 4.25 3.97
N ARG A 60 -3.82 4.69 5.21
CA ARG A 60 -5.11 4.51 5.90
C ARG A 60 -5.40 5.73 6.77
N TYR A 61 -6.69 6.05 6.95
CA TYR A 61 -7.15 7.26 7.66
C TYR A 61 -6.54 7.46 9.05
N ARG A 62 -6.37 6.39 9.84
CA ARG A 62 -5.85 6.45 11.22
C ARG A 62 -4.36 6.14 11.34
N GLN A 63 -3.65 5.98 10.22
CA GLN A 63 -2.21 5.73 10.22
C GLN A 63 -1.44 7.06 10.42
N PRO A 64 -0.38 7.09 11.23
CA PRO A 64 0.57 8.21 11.19
C PRO A 64 1.18 8.35 9.80
N ASP A 65 1.65 9.55 9.47
CA ASP A 65 2.27 9.81 8.18
C ASP A 65 3.62 9.07 8.07
N SER A 66 3.87 8.47 6.91
CA SER A 66 5.15 7.81 6.58
C SER A 66 5.87 8.61 5.51
N LYS A 67 7.19 8.73 5.59
CA LYS A 67 7.99 9.35 4.52
C LYS A 67 7.82 8.54 3.24
N VAL A 68 7.70 9.22 2.11
CA VAL A 68 7.55 8.59 0.80
C VAL A 68 8.22 9.44 -0.28
N THR A 69 8.57 8.78 -1.38
CA THR A 69 8.90 9.44 -2.65
C THR A 69 7.81 9.11 -3.66
N VAL A 70 7.20 10.15 -4.23
CA VAL A 70 6.11 10.02 -5.22
C VAL A 70 6.62 10.44 -6.59
N HIS A 71 6.55 9.54 -7.56
CA HIS A 71 6.81 9.83 -8.97
C HIS A 71 5.48 9.91 -9.71
N VAL A 72 5.06 11.10 -10.12
CA VAL A 72 3.83 11.34 -10.88
C VAL A 72 4.14 11.34 -12.36
N LYS A 73 3.34 10.62 -13.15
CA LYS A 73 3.35 10.60 -14.62
C LYS A 73 1.91 10.56 -15.14
N GLY A 74 1.39 11.71 -15.54
CA GLY A 74 0.02 11.84 -16.04
C GLY A 74 -1.02 11.51 -14.96
N ASP A 75 -1.84 10.49 -15.20
CA ASP A 75 -2.92 10.06 -14.31
C ASP A 75 -2.49 9.01 -13.26
N LYS A 76 -1.23 8.60 -13.30
CA LYS A 76 -0.63 7.61 -12.41
C LYS A 76 0.45 8.21 -11.53
N ALA A 77 0.62 7.62 -10.36
CA ALA A 77 1.79 7.86 -9.52
C ALA A 77 2.33 6.57 -8.94
N GLU A 78 3.65 6.44 -8.94
CA GLU A 78 4.38 5.44 -8.16
C GLU A 78 4.77 6.05 -6.82
N VAL A 79 4.45 5.37 -5.72
CA VAL A 79 4.78 5.81 -4.36
C VAL A 79 5.72 4.79 -3.74
N ILE A 80 6.92 5.23 -3.41
CA ILE A 80 7.96 4.45 -2.73
C ILE A 80 7.92 4.79 -1.24
N PHE A 81 7.88 3.76 -0.39
CA PHE A 81 7.73 3.90 1.08
C PHE A 81 9.06 4.12 1.83
#